data_AF-A0A836S4T6-F1
#
_entry.id   AF-A0A836S4T6-F1
#
_cell.length_a   1.000
_cell.length_b   1.000
_cell.length_c   1.000
_cell.angle_alpha   90.00
_cell.angle_beta   90.00
_cell.angle_gamma   90.00
#
_symmetry.space_group_name_H-M   'P 1'
#
loop_
_entity.id
_entity.type
_entity.pdbx_description
1 polymer ?
#
loop_
_entity_poly.entity_id
_entity_poly.type
_entity_poly.pdbx_seq_one_letter_code
_entity_poly.pdbx_strand_id
1 'polypeptide(L)'
;MLDIDKVLFKQSKEAYGKDYATHCLEIYKLYVEMADRISSRRHSANSFFLTINSAIIAVLGYVQFGVYLGAKLGVEASQTNEFYGIISVLGMFLCLVWFRLIQSYKQLNTAKFQVILQIEQFLPIAPFDAEWKVVGKGSEPKLFKPFTDLEMIIPWVFFVLNFAVFLKVTFSLFIS
;
A
#
# COMPACT_ATOMS: atom_id res chain seq x y z
N MET A 1 -0.20 -13.83 -24.44
CA MET A 1 0.45 -13.79 -23.11
C MET A 1 1.94 -13.62 -23.36
N LEU A 2 2.59 -12.68 -22.68
CA LEU A 2 4.03 -12.44 -22.87
C LEU A 2 4.77 -13.71 -22.46
N ASP A 3 5.58 -14.29 -23.35
CA ASP A 3 6.41 -15.44 -23.06
C ASP A 3 7.57 -14.96 -22.19
N ILE A 4 7.37 -15.06 -20.88
CA ILE A 4 8.30 -14.48 -19.89
C ILE A 4 9.67 -15.15 -19.96
N ASP A 5 9.72 -16.41 -20.38
CA ASP A 5 10.96 -17.18 -20.51
C ASP A 5 11.85 -16.59 -21.60
N LYS A 6 11.27 -16.18 -22.74
CA LYS A 6 12.01 -15.50 -23.81
C LYS A 6 12.58 -14.15 -23.38
N VAL A 7 11.95 -13.46 -22.44
CA VAL A 7 12.41 -12.17 -21.91
C VAL A 7 13.46 -12.36 -20.82
N LEU A 8 13.27 -13.37 -19.97
CA LEU A 8 14.09 -13.68 -18.81
C LEU A 8 15.42 -14.33 -19.22
N PHE A 9 15.37 -15.30 -20.14
CA PHE A 9 16.53 -16.08 -20.57
C PHE A 9 17.04 -15.61 -21.93
N LYS A 10 17.90 -14.58 -21.91
CA LYS A 10 18.46 -13.99 -23.13
C LYS A 10 19.52 -14.84 -23.83
N GLN A 11 20.15 -15.78 -23.11
CA GLN A 11 21.19 -16.67 -23.64
C GLN A 11 20.96 -18.09 -23.11
N SER A 12 21.25 -19.09 -23.95
CA SER A 12 21.23 -20.49 -23.52
C SER A 12 22.47 -20.83 -22.72
N LYS A 13 22.40 -21.91 -21.95
CA LYS A 13 23.52 -22.42 -21.16
C LYS A 13 24.73 -22.75 -22.05
N GLU A 14 24.49 -23.30 -23.23
CA GLU A 14 25.52 -23.68 -24.21
C GLU A 14 26.24 -22.46 -24.77
N ALA A 15 25.51 -21.38 -25.06
CA ALA A 15 26.07 -20.14 -25.58
C ALA A 15 26.84 -19.33 -24.52
N TYR A 16 26.39 -19.38 -23.26
CA TYR A 16 26.97 -18.63 -22.15
C TYR A 16 28.21 -19.31 -21.55
N GLY A 17 28.21 -20.65 -21.52
CA GLY A 17 29.32 -21.46 -21.01
C GLY A 17 29.18 -21.86 -19.54
N LYS A 18 30.31 -22.31 -18.96
CA LYS A 18 30.37 -23.01 -17.67
C LYS A 18 29.85 -22.21 -16.47
N ASP A 19 29.93 -20.88 -16.52
CA ASP A 19 29.59 -20.00 -15.39
C ASP A 19 28.08 -19.67 -15.31
N TYR A 20 27.29 -20.14 -16.29
CA TYR A 20 25.85 -19.85 -16.40
C TYR A 20 25.09 -20.14 -15.10
N ALA A 21 25.26 -21.34 -14.53
CA ALA A 21 24.55 -21.74 -13.31
C ALA A 21 24.92 -20.87 -12.10
N THR A 22 26.21 -20.54 -11.96
CA THR A 22 26.71 -19.67 -10.88
C THR A 22 26.12 -18.28 -11.02
N HIS A 23 26.16 -17.68 -12.21
CA HIS A 23 25.62 -16.34 -12.43
C HIS A 23 24.08 -16.31 -12.32
N CYS A 24 23.37 -17.35 -12.75
CA CYS A 24 21.92 -17.48 -12.51
C CYS A 24 21.60 -17.46 -11.02
N LEU A 25 22.36 -18.20 -10.20
CA LEU A 25 22.19 -18.21 -8.76
C LEU A 25 22.49 -16.83 -8.13
N GLU A 26 23.53 -16.13 -8.58
CA GLU A 26 23.84 -14.77 -8.09
C GLU A 26 22.76 -13.75 -8.47
N ILE A 27 22.25 -13.80 -9.71
CA ILE A 27 21.12 -12.96 -10.16
C ILE A 27 19.87 -13.26 -9.32
N TYR A 28 19.60 -14.55 -9.08
CA TYR A 28 18.48 -14.99 -8.24
C TYR A 28 18.57 -14.40 -6.82
N LYS A 29 19.72 -14.55 -6.15
CA LYS A 29 19.95 -14.00 -4.80
C LYS A 29 19.71 -12.50 -4.76
N LEU A 30 20.32 -11.75 -5.69
CA LEU A 30 20.15 -10.30 -5.78
C LEU A 30 18.69 -9.90 -6.05
N TYR A 31 18.01 -10.64 -6.93
CA TYR A 31 16.62 -10.34 -7.29
C TYR A 31 15.66 -10.60 -6.12
N VAL A 32 15.83 -11.71 -5.39
CA VAL A 32 15.08 -12.03 -4.17
C VAL A 32 15.30 -10.96 -3.11
N GLU A 33 16.56 -10.56 -2.87
CA GLU A 33 16.87 -9.49 -1.92
C GLU A 33 16.22 -8.16 -2.31
N MET A 34 16.27 -7.78 -3.59
CA MET A 34 15.59 -6.59 -4.09
C MET A 34 14.06 -6.68 -3.96
N ALA A 35 13.48 -7.87 -4.16
CA ALA A 35 12.06 -8.09 -4.01
C ALA A 35 11.64 -7.92 -2.54
N ASP A 36 12.42 -8.43 -1.59
CA ASP A 36 12.15 -8.26 -0.16
C ASP A 36 12.25 -6.78 0.29
N ARG A 37 13.25 -6.03 -0.21
CA ARG A 37 13.39 -4.59 0.07
C ARG A 37 12.14 -3.78 -0.31
N ILE A 38 11.31 -4.24 -1.25
CA ILE A 38 10.06 -3.55 -1.59
C ILE A 38 9.01 -3.69 -0.48
N SER A 39 8.94 -4.84 0.19
CA SER A 39 8.08 -5.02 1.35
C SER A 39 8.41 -4.02 2.45
N SER A 40 9.71 -3.79 2.71
CA SER A 40 10.16 -2.74 3.64
C SER A 40 9.74 -1.34 3.19
N ARG A 41 9.91 -1.00 1.91
CA ARG A 41 9.46 0.29 1.34
C ARG A 41 7.95 0.50 1.48
N ARG A 42 7.15 -0.54 1.26
CA ARG A 42 5.69 -0.52 1.46
C ARG A 42 5.35 -0.22 2.91
N HIS A 43 6.01 -0.89 3.86
CA HIS A 43 5.78 -0.67 5.28
C HIS A 43 6.07 0.78 5.69
N SER A 44 7.21 1.34 5.26
CA SER A 44 7.53 2.75 5.52
C SER A 44 6.51 3.72 4.93
N ALA A 45 6.02 3.46 3.71
CA ALA A 45 4.99 4.28 3.10
C ALA A 45 3.65 4.19 3.86
N ASN A 46 3.25 3.00 4.30
CA ASN A 46 2.05 2.81 5.12
C ASN A 46 2.15 3.59 6.44
N SER A 47 3.29 3.51 7.13
CA SER A 47 3.52 4.26 8.36
C SER A 47 3.50 5.78 8.15
N PHE A 48 4.06 6.27 7.04
CA PHE A 48 3.99 7.68 6.65
C PHE A 48 2.54 8.16 6.49
N PHE A 49 1.73 7.44 5.70
CA PHE A 49 0.33 7.82 5.46
C PHE A 49 -0.54 7.69 6.72
N LEU A 50 -0.30 6.67 7.54
CA LEU A 50 -0.98 6.53 8.82
C LEU A 50 -0.68 7.73 9.73
N THR A 51 0.58 8.16 9.79
CA THR A 51 1.03 9.27 10.62
C THR A 51 0.39 10.59 10.18
N ILE A 52 0.46 10.92 8.90
CA ILE A 52 -0.10 12.19 8.39
C ILE A 52 -1.62 12.24 8.54
N ASN A 53 -2.33 11.14 8.26
CA ASN A 53 -3.78 11.09 8.45
C ASN A 53 -4.18 11.18 9.93
N SER A 54 -3.44 10.51 10.82
CA SER A 54 -3.68 10.60 12.27
C SER A 54 -3.42 12.02 12.79
N ALA A 55 -2.38 12.69 12.30
CA ALA A 55 -2.07 14.08 12.64
C ALA A 55 -3.18 15.03 12.18
N ILE A 56 -3.71 14.85 10.96
CA ILE A 56 -4.88 15.61 10.47
C ILE A 56 -6.06 15.44 11.41
N ILE A 57 -6.43 14.21 11.77
CA ILE A 57 -7.55 13.95 12.68
C ILE A 57 -7.31 14.56 14.06
N ALA A 58 -6.09 14.48 14.59
CA ALA A 58 -5.74 15.08 15.87
C ALA A 58 -5.88 16.61 15.86
N VAL A 59 -5.40 17.28 14.81
CA VAL A 59 -5.55 18.73 14.63
C VAL A 59 -7.02 19.12 14.52
N LEU A 60 -7.79 18.39 13.71
CA LEU A 60 -9.24 18.63 13.56
C LEU A 60 -9.98 18.48 14.90
N GLY A 61 -9.66 17.43 15.66
CA GLY A 61 -10.23 17.18 16.99
C GLY A 61 -9.87 18.27 18.00
N TYR A 62 -8.62 18.72 18.00
CA TYR A 62 -8.15 19.79 18.88
C TYR A 62 -8.86 21.12 18.62
N VAL A 63 -8.97 21.54 17.34
CA VAL A 63 -9.69 22.77 16.97
C VAL A 63 -11.18 22.67 17.34
N GLN A 64 -11.81 21.52 17.07
CA GLN A 64 -13.23 21.31 17.39
C GLN A 64 -13.51 21.32 18.90
N PHE A 65 -12.57 20.80 19.70
CA PHE A 65 -12.65 20.84 21.15
C PHE A 65 -12.53 22.28 21.68
N GLY A 66 -11.65 23.09 21.11
CA GLY A 66 -11.53 24.53 21.43
C GLY A 66 -12.83 25.30 21.15
N VAL A 67 -13.46 25.07 20.00
CA VAL A 67 -14.76 25.66 19.65
C VAL A 67 -15.86 25.23 20.65
N TYR A 68 -15.91 23.94 21.01
CA TYR A 68 -16.87 23.43 21.98
C TYR A 68 -16.71 24.08 23.36
N LEU A 69 -15.47 24.27 23.82
CA LEU A 69 -15.19 24.88 25.11
C LEU A 69 -15.50 26.39 25.11
N GLY A 70 -15.16 27.09 24.02
CA GLY A 70 -15.50 28.51 23.84
C GLY A 70 -17.01 28.75 23.86
N ALA A 71 -17.78 27.90 23.17
CA ALA A 71 -19.24 27.96 23.19
C ALA A 71 -19.81 27.76 24.61
N LYS A 72 -19.24 26.85 25.41
CA LYS A 72 -19.62 26.66 26.82
C LYS A 72 -19.30 27.87 27.70
N LEU A 73 -18.29 28.67 27.33
CA LEU A 73 -17.85 29.85 28.07
C LEU A 73 -18.48 31.15 27.55
N GLY A 74 -19.43 31.07 26.61
CA GLY A 74 -20.13 32.23 26.05
C GLY A 74 -19.33 33.00 24.98
N VAL A 75 -18.27 32.41 24.43
CA VAL A 75 -17.53 32.97 23.30
C VAL A 75 -18.21 32.57 22.00
N GLU A 76 -18.54 33.54 21.14
CA GLU A 76 -19.10 33.26 19.82
C GLU A 76 -18.13 32.43 18.97
N ALA A 77 -18.64 31.39 18.32
CA ALA A 77 -17.84 30.52 17.48
C ALA A 77 -17.40 31.28 16.22
N SER A 78 -16.10 31.38 15.97
CA SER A 78 -15.61 31.90 14.68
C SER A 78 -15.94 30.91 13.56
N GLN A 79 -16.35 31.44 12.40
CA GLN A 79 -16.60 30.64 11.19
C GLN A 79 -15.31 29.94 10.74
N THR A 80 -15.18 28.68 11.13
CA THR A 80 -14.05 27.80 10.81
C THR A 80 -14.39 26.82 9.67
N ASN A 81 -15.59 26.94 9.09
CA ASN A 81 -16.16 25.99 8.13
C ASN A 81 -15.27 25.82 6.88
N GLU A 82 -14.67 26.89 6.36
CA GLU A 82 -13.81 26.82 5.18
C GLU A 82 -12.53 26.00 5.44
N PHE A 83 -11.90 26.18 6.60
CA PHE A 83 -10.71 25.44 7.00
C PHE A 83 -10.98 23.93 7.12
N TYR A 84 -12.11 23.56 7.75
CA TYR A 84 -12.56 22.17 7.83
C TYR A 84 -12.85 21.57 6.45
N GLY A 85 -13.48 22.35 5.56
CA GLY A 85 -13.74 21.95 4.17
C GLY A 85 -12.45 21.63 3.42
N ILE A 86 -11.48 22.54 3.42
CA ILE A 86 -10.20 22.36 2.71
C ILE A 86 -9.44 21.14 3.26
N ILE A 87 -9.33 21.01 4.58
CA ILE A 87 -8.62 19.87 5.19
C ILE A 87 -9.31 18.54 4.86
N SER A 88 -10.64 18.49 4.89
CA SER A 88 -11.37 17.26 4.57
C SER A 88 -11.12 16.80 3.12
N VAL A 89 -11.08 17.73 2.16
CA VAL A 89 -10.75 17.43 0.75
C VAL A 89 -9.31 16.95 0.61
N LEU A 90 -8.35 17.60 1.27
CA LEU A 90 -6.95 17.18 1.28
C LEU A 90 -6.78 15.79 1.92
N GLY A 91 -7.48 15.52 3.02
CA GLY A 91 -7.48 14.22 3.70
C GLY A 91 -8.05 13.10 2.82
N MET A 92 -9.16 13.35 2.12
CA MET A 92 -9.70 12.42 1.13
C MET A 92 -8.71 12.15 0.00
N PHE A 93 -8.07 13.18 -0.54
CA PHE A 93 -7.05 13.04 -1.59
C PHE A 93 -5.87 12.19 -1.12
N LEU A 94 -5.34 12.45 0.09
CA LEU A 94 -4.26 11.64 0.69
C LEU A 94 -4.66 10.18 0.84
N CYS A 95 -5.91 9.89 1.24
CA CYS A 95 -6.42 8.52 1.34
C CYS A 95 -6.45 7.82 -0.03
N LEU A 96 -6.85 8.51 -1.09
CA LEU A 96 -6.87 7.95 -2.45
C LEU A 96 -5.45 7.66 -2.96
N VAL A 97 -4.51 8.58 -2.71
CA VAL A 97 -3.08 8.39 -3.04
C VAL A 97 -2.51 7.20 -2.28
N TRP A 98 -2.79 7.10 -0.97
CA TRP A 98 -2.36 5.98 -0.14
C TRP A 98 -2.88 4.64 -0.67
N PHE A 99 -4.18 4.57 -0.97
CA PHE A 99 -4.80 3.37 -1.53
C PHE A 99 -4.14 2.95 -2.85
N ARG A 100 -3.96 3.89 -3.78
CA ARG A 100 -3.28 3.63 -5.08
C ARG A 100 -1.86 3.13 -4.90
N LEU A 101 -1.14 3.67 -3.93
CA LEU A 101 0.22 3.28 -3.62
C LEU A 101 0.30 1.86 -3.04
N ILE A 102 -0.59 1.47 -2.11
CA ILE A 102 -0.69 0.08 -1.63
C ILE A 102 -0.98 -0.87 -2.78
N GLN A 103 -1.93 -0.51 -3.67
CA GLN A 103 -2.30 -1.33 -4.81
C GLN A 103 -1.11 -1.52 -5.77
N SER A 104 -0.35 -0.46 -6.05
CA SER A 104 0.86 -0.52 -6.87
C SER A 104 1.91 -1.48 -6.29
N TYR A 105 2.18 -1.39 -4.97
CA TYR A 105 3.09 -2.31 -4.31
C TYR A 105 2.60 -3.77 -4.34
N LYS A 106 1.29 -4.00 -4.15
CA LYS A 106 0.68 -5.34 -4.28
C LYS A 106 0.95 -5.92 -5.67
N GLN A 107 0.65 -5.16 -6.72
CA GLN A 107 0.83 -5.59 -8.10
C GLN A 107 2.30 -5.87 -8.43
N LEU A 108 3.20 -4.97 -8.03
CA LEU A 108 4.64 -5.13 -8.26
C LEU A 108 5.21 -6.36 -7.55
N ASN A 109 4.82 -6.59 -6.29
CA ASN A 109 5.25 -7.76 -5.54
C ASN A 109 4.74 -9.05 -6.17
N THR A 110 3.48 -9.09 -6.62
CA THR A 110 2.96 -10.24 -7.37
C THR A 110 3.76 -10.50 -8.64
N ALA A 111 4.07 -9.46 -9.42
CA ALA A 111 4.86 -9.60 -10.64
C ALA A 111 6.28 -10.12 -10.36
N LYS A 112 6.95 -9.60 -9.33
CA LYS A 112 8.29 -10.04 -8.91
C LYS A 112 8.29 -11.48 -8.42
N PHE A 113 7.28 -11.86 -7.65
CA PHE A 113 7.12 -13.23 -7.19
C PHE A 113 6.98 -14.21 -8.36
N GLN A 114 6.20 -13.87 -9.39
CA GLN A 114 6.12 -14.70 -10.60
C GLN A 114 7.49 -14.84 -11.29
N VAL A 115 8.28 -13.77 -11.40
CA VAL A 115 9.64 -13.86 -11.98
C VAL A 115 10.55 -14.77 -11.14
N ILE A 116 10.50 -14.68 -9.81
CA ILE A 116 11.24 -15.56 -8.90
C ILE A 116 10.89 -17.03 -9.18
N LEU A 117 9.60 -17.36 -9.24
CA LEU A 117 9.14 -18.72 -9.55
C LEU A 117 9.64 -19.24 -10.90
N GLN A 118 9.74 -18.38 -11.92
CA GLN A 118 10.28 -18.78 -13.22
C GLN A 118 11.78 -19.05 -13.15
N ILE A 119 12.55 -18.24 -12.41
CA ILE A 119 13.99 -18.48 -12.22
C ILE A 119 14.21 -19.79 -11.46
N GLU A 120 13.38 -20.10 -10.46
CA GLU A 120 13.50 -21.32 -9.65
C GLU A 120 13.36 -22.63 -10.46
N GLN A 121 12.71 -22.62 -11.63
CA GLN A 121 12.63 -23.80 -12.50
C GLN A 121 14.01 -24.29 -13.00
N PHE A 122 15.03 -23.44 -12.90
CA PHE A 122 16.40 -23.72 -13.36
C PHE A 122 17.38 -23.93 -12.19
N LEU A 123 16.89 -23.85 -10.96
CA LEU A 123 17.67 -24.07 -9.74
C LEU A 123 17.43 -25.49 -9.20
N PRO A 124 18.38 -26.06 -8.44
CA PRO A 124 18.24 -27.40 -7.89
C PRO A 124 17.14 -27.49 -6.83
N ILE A 125 16.74 -26.35 -6.25
CA ILE A 125 15.68 -26.23 -5.25
C ILE A 125 14.82 -25.00 -5.56
N ALA A 126 13.52 -25.11 -5.28
CA ALA A 126 12.52 -24.08 -5.56
C ALA A 126 11.70 -23.75 -4.28
N PRO A 127 12.31 -23.08 -3.28
CA PRO A 127 11.65 -22.77 -2.02
C PRO A 127 10.39 -21.91 -2.18
N PHE A 128 10.38 -20.90 -3.04
CA PHE A 128 9.21 -20.04 -3.23
C PHE A 128 8.07 -20.76 -3.95
N ASP A 129 8.36 -21.65 -4.91
CA ASP A 129 7.34 -22.50 -5.53
C ASP A 129 6.73 -23.49 -4.51
N ALA A 130 7.56 -24.07 -3.65
CA ALA A 130 7.10 -24.90 -2.55
C ALA A 130 6.19 -24.11 -1.58
N GLU A 131 6.59 -22.91 -1.17
CA GLU A 131 5.78 -22.01 -0.34
C GLU A 131 4.45 -21.69 -1.02
N TRP A 132 4.48 -21.32 -2.31
CA TRP A 132 3.28 -21.00 -3.08
C TRP A 132 2.28 -22.16 -3.15
N LYS A 133 2.79 -23.40 -3.27
CA LYS A 133 1.96 -24.61 -3.23
C LYS A 133 1.36 -24.85 -1.84
N VAL A 134 2.14 -24.67 -0.78
CA VAL A 134 1.68 -24.85 0.62
C VAL A 134 0.57 -23.86 0.96
N VAL A 135 0.64 -22.62 0.48
CA VAL A 135 -0.41 -21.60 0.71
C VAL A 135 -1.60 -21.71 -0.26
N GLY A 136 -1.71 -22.83 -1.00
CA GLY A 136 -2.84 -23.09 -1.89
C GLY A 136 -2.87 -22.24 -3.16
N LYS A 137 -1.71 -21.74 -3.60
CA LYS A 137 -1.54 -20.94 -4.83
C LYS A 137 -2.50 -19.75 -4.95
N GLY A 138 -2.87 -19.14 -3.83
CA GLY A 138 -3.85 -18.04 -3.78
C GLY A 138 -5.30 -18.44 -4.12
N SER A 139 -5.58 -19.72 -4.34
CA SER A 139 -6.92 -20.25 -4.60
C SER A 139 -7.68 -20.59 -3.31
N GLU A 140 -6.94 -20.74 -2.20
CA GLU A 140 -7.49 -21.13 -0.91
C GLU A 140 -7.32 -20.02 0.15
N PRO A 141 -8.29 -19.10 0.28
CA PRO A 141 -8.21 -17.98 1.25
C PRO A 141 -8.24 -18.43 2.73
N LYS A 142 -8.46 -19.72 2.99
CA LYS A 142 -8.33 -20.32 4.34
C LYS A 142 -6.87 -20.63 4.69
N LEU A 143 -6.03 -20.92 3.70
CA LEU A 143 -4.61 -21.25 3.89
C LEU A 143 -3.75 -20.00 4.02
N PHE A 144 -4.10 -18.93 3.30
CA PHE A 144 -3.38 -17.66 3.38
C PHE A 144 -4.27 -16.47 3.03
N LYS A 145 -4.36 -15.51 3.96
CA LYS A 145 -4.94 -14.18 3.69
C LYS A 145 -3.82 -13.16 3.60
N PRO A 146 -3.60 -12.52 2.45
CA PRO A 146 -2.59 -11.49 2.32
C PRO A 146 -2.86 -10.36 3.31
N PHE A 147 -1.87 -10.01 4.12
CA PHE A 147 -1.93 -8.87 5.04
C PHE A 147 -2.32 -7.56 4.32
N THR A 148 -1.98 -7.46 3.03
CA THR A 148 -2.33 -6.35 2.15
C THR A 148 -3.83 -6.05 2.10
N ASP A 149 -4.70 -7.05 2.28
CA ASP A 149 -6.15 -6.84 2.23
C ASP A 149 -6.64 -6.04 3.45
N LEU A 150 -6.00 -6.21 4.61
CA LEU A 150 -6.24 -5.37 5.79
C LEU A 150 -5.65 -3.97 5.60
N GLU A 151 -4.44 -3.87 5.05
CA GLU A 151 -3.81 -2.57 4.76
C GLU A 151 -4.66 -1.72 3.81
N MET A 152 -5.37 -2.35 2.86
CA MET A 152 -6.25 -1.66 1.91
C MET A 152 -7.52 -1.08 2.56
N ILE A 153 -7.96 -1.57 3.72
CA ILE A 153 -9.14 -1.05 4.43
C ILE A 153 -8.82 0.27 5.15
N ILE A 154 -7.60 0.43 5.65
CA ILE A 154 -7.21 1.58 6.48
C ILE A 154 -7.40 2.93 5.74
N PRO A 155 -6.95 3.11 4.48
CA PRO A 155 -7.23 4.34 3.73
C PRO A 155 -8.73 4.65 3.62
N TRP A 156 -9.58 3.63 3.48
CA TRP A 156 -11.04 3.83 3.39
C TRP A 156 -11.64 4.31 4.71
N VAL A 157 -11.15 3.82 5.86
CA VAL A 157 -11.59 4.31 7.17
C VAL A 157 -11.32 5.81 7.28
N PHE A 158 -10.09 6.26 6.97
CA PHE A 158 -9.76 7.68 6.99
C PHE A 158 -10.50 8.48 5.93
N PHE A 159 -10.76 7.90 4.75
CA PHE A 159 -11.55 8.54 3.71
C PHE A 159 -12.98 8.82 4.19
N VAL A 160 -13.64 7.83 4.79
CA VAL A 160 -15.01 7.97 5.32
C VAL A 160 -15.07 9.02 6.43
N LEU A 161 -14.07 9.06 7.32
CA LEU A 161 -13.98 10.10 8.36
C LEU A 161 -13.88 11.50 7.76
N ASN A 162 -12.99 11.70 6.79
CA ASN A 162 -12.86 13.00 6.11
C ASN A 162 -14.12 13.35 5.31
N PHE A 163 -14.74 12.38 4.66
CA PHE A 163 -15.99 12.57 3.92
C PHE A 163 -17.14 13.00 4.83
N ALA A 164 -17.25 12.44 6.04
CA ALA A 164 -18.24 12.86 7.03
C ALA A 164 -18.04 14.32 7.46
N VAL A 165 -16.79 14.76 7.65
CA VAL A 165 -16.47 16.16 7.95
C VAL A 165 -16.84 17.07 6.78
N PHE A 166 -16.52 16.65 5.55
CA PHE A 166 -16.89 17.38 4.34
C PHE A 166 -18.41 17.59 4.24
N LEU A 167 -19.20 16.53 4.40
CA LEU A 167 -20.67 16.61 4.37
C LEU A 167 -21.23 17.56 5.44
N LYS A 168 -20.68 17.52 6.66
CA LYS A 168 -21.09 18.43 7.74
C LYS A 168 -20.85 19.89 7.36
N VAL A 169 -19.67 20.19 6.82
CA VAL A 169 -19.31 21.55 6.37
C VAL A 169 -20.23 22.00 5.25
N THR A 170 -20.42 21.18 4.22
CA THR A 170 -21.29 21.50 3.09
C THR A 170 -22.73 21.76 3.54
N PHE A 171 -23.30 20.90 4.39
CA PHE A 171 -24.65 21.10 4.92
C PHE A 171 -24.78 22.41 5.71
N SER A 172 -23.76 22.77 6.50
CA SER A 172 -23.75 24.03 7.24
C SER A 172 -23.72 25.28 6.34
N LEU A 173 -23.08 25.19 5.17
CA LEU A 173 -23.04 26.28 4.19
C LEU A 173 -24.37 26.46 3.45
N PHE A 174 -25.17 25.40 3.31
CA PHE A 174 -26.49 25.46 2.66
C PHE A 174 -27.61 25.96 3.58
N ILE A 175 -27.41 25.91 4.91
CA ILE A 175 -28.40 26.33 5.91
C ILE A 175 -28.15 27.74 6.42
N SER A 176 -26.91 28.22 6.31
CA SER A 176 -26.52 29.60 6.67
C SER A 176 -26.89 30.60 5.58
#